data_AF-A0A7V9CH23-F1
#
_entry.id   AF-A0A7V9CH23-F1
#
_cell.length_a   1.000
_cell.length_b   1.000
_cell.length_c   1.000
_cell.angle_alpha   90.00
_cell.angle_beta   90.00
_cell.angle_gamma   90.00
#
_symmetry.space_group_name_H-M   'P 1'
#
loop_
_entity.id
_entity.type
_entity.pdbx_description
1 polymer ?
#
loop_
_entity_poly.entity_id
_entity_poly.type
_entity_poly.pdbx_seq_one_letter_code
_entity_poly.pdbx_strand_id
1 'polypeptide(L)'
;MQRKIAVLVLTGFMVGPLAGCESLPGTKEQQAAAGGGVAGAVIGSAIGDGVIATVLGGVLGAGAGYMIGANSDKLFGNKEDASKAVKSAQSNPATVEDVKKSKTADLNSDGFVTTDELLAMDKAGLNDKQMIARLEATNQFFDLTAAQEENLASQGISRNVLKEMRTINSDERQSVLSRARK
;
A
#
# COMPACT_ATOMS: atom_id res chain seq x y z
N MET A 1 -51.54 -7.17 -47.91
CA MET A 1 -51.44 -8.16 -46.80
C MET A 1 -50.93 -7.44 -45.57
N GLN A 2 -51.63 -7.62 -44.46
CA GLN A 2 -51.45 -6.88 -43.21
C GLN A 2 -50.29 -7.45 -42.38
N ARG A 3 -49.56 -6.57 -41.68
CA ARG A 3 -49.08 -6.86 -40.33
C ARG A 3 -49.01 -5.56 -39.54
N LYS A 4 -50.02 -5.39 -38.68
CA LYS A 4 -50.11 -4.37 -37.65
C LYS A 4 -49.23 -4.82 -36.47
N ILE A 5 -48.33 -3.98 -36.00
CA ILE A 5 -47.93 -3.95 -34.59
C ILE A 5 -48.07 -2.50 -34.14
N ALA A 6 -49.12 -2.28 -33.36
CA ALA A 6 -49.39 -1.07 -32.61
C ALA A 6 -49.05 -1.36 -31.14
N VAL A 7 -48.39 -0.41 -30.46
CA VAL A 7 -48.35 -0.06 -29.01
C VAL A 7 -47.20 0.97 -28.94
N LEU A 8 -47.33 2.31 -28.83
CA LEU A 8 -48.16 3.23 -28.02
C LEU A 8 -47.81 3.18 -26.52
N VAL A 9 -46.95 4.12 -26.04
CA VAL A 9 -46.91 4.86 -24.73
C VAL A 9 -45.63 5.73 -24.76
N LEU A 10 -45.64 7.04 -25.01
CA LEU A 10 -46.04 8.21 -24.19
C LEU A 10 -45.17 8.49 -22.94
N THR A 11 -44.35 9.54 -23.03
CA THR A 11 -43.96 10.53 -21.98
C THR A 11 -43.26 10.12 -20.67
N GLY A 12 -42.11 10.76 -20.40
CA GLY A 12 -41.94 11.55 -19.17
C GLY A 12 -40.71 11.29 -18.28
N PHE A 13 -39.96 12.37 -18.02
CA PHE A 13 -39.22 12.68 -16.77
C PHE A 13 -37.80 12.08 -16.50
N MET A 14 -36.77 12.87 -16.87
CA MET A 14 -35.87 13.57 -15.93
C MET A 14 -35.18 12.77 -14.81
N VAL A 15 -33.91 12.39 -15.02
CA VAL A 15 -32.82 12.49 -14.02
C VAL A 15 -31.50 12.69 -14.78
N GLY A 16 -30.92 13.89 -14.66
CA GLY A 16 -29.51 14.10 -15.00
C GLY A 16 -28.63 13.85 -13.78
N PRO A 17 -27.33 13.55 -13.99
CA PRO A 17 -26.29 14.00 -13.08
C PRO A 17 -25.44 15.05 -13.81
N LEU A 18 -25.82 16.31 -13.68
CA LEU A 18 -24.89 17.44 -13.81
C LEU A 18 -24.52 17.86 -12.39
N ALA A 19 -23.45 17.27 -11.86
CA ALA A 19 -22.66 17.84 -10.77
C ALA A 19 -21.31 17.12 -10.73
N GLY A 20 -20.33 17.70 -11.41
CA GLY A 20 -18.95 17.21 -11.44
C GLY A 20 -18.10 17.94 -12.47
N CYS A 21 -18.24 19.27 -12.57
CA CYS A 21 -17.29 20.12 -13.27
C CYS A 21 -16.05 20.32 -12.39
N GLU A 22 -14.88 19.91 -12.83
CA GLU A 22 -13.77 20.85 -13.11
C GLU A 22 -12.64 20.11 -13.81
N SER A 23 -12.25 20.65 -14.97
CA SER A 23 -11.03 20.27 -15.68
C SER A 23 -9.81 20.60 -14.82
N LEU A 24 -9.38 19.66 -14.00
CA LEU A 24 -8.07 19.71 -13.36
C LEU A 24 -6.99 19.56 -14.44
N PRO A 25 -6.06 20.52 -14.61
CA PRO A 25 -4.92 20.34 -15.49
C PRO A 25 -4.01 19.26 -14.87
N GLY A 26 -4.03 18.08 -15.47
CA GLY A 26 -3.30 16.90 -15.01
C GLY A 26 -3.57 15.74 -15.97
N THR A 27 -2.63 14.81 -16.10
CA THR A 27 -2.81 13.66 -16.99
C THR A 27 -3.96 12.78 -16.50
N LYS A 28 -4.56 11.97 -17.37
CA LYS A 28 -5.75 11.14 -17.06
C LYS A 28 -5.57 10.27 -15.82
N GLU A 29 -4.32 9.95 -15.48
CA GLU A 29 -3.92 9.20 -14.29
C GLU A 29 -4.14 9.97 -12.96
N GLN A 30 -4.00 11.30 -12.94
CA GLN A 30 -4.19 12.10 -11.71
C GLN A 30 -5.67 12.33 -11.39
N GLN A 31 -6.54 12.35 -12.40
CA GLN A 31 -7.98 12.57 -12.20
C GLN A 31 -8.68 11.33 -11.61
N ALA A 32 -8.14 10.12 -11.83
CA ALA A 32 -8.64 8.89 -11.21
C ALA A 32 -8.38 8.84 -9.69
N ALA A 33 -7.39 9.58 -9.18
CA ALA A 33 -7.08 9.65 -7.75
C ALA A 33 -7.96 10.67 -7.00
N ALA A 34 -8.44 11.71 -7.68
CA ALA A 34 -9.18 12.80 -7.05
C ALA A 34 -10.71 12.63 -7.06
N GLY A 35 -11.26 11.87 -8.02
CA GLY A 35 -12.69 11.59 -8.13
C GLY A 35 -13.03 10.20 -7.55
N GLY A 36 -13.58 10.17 -6.34
CA GLY A 36 -13.81 8.96 -5.54
C GLY A 36 -14.26 7.70 -6.29
N GLY A 37 -13.61 6.58 -5.94
CA GLY A 37 -14.08 5.22 -6.22
C GLY A 37 -12.94 4.27 -6.57
N VAL A 38 -12.51 3.45 -5.60
CA VAL A 38 -11.86 2.13 -5.82
C VAL A 38 -10.91 2.06 -7.04
N ALA A 39 -9.91 2.94 -7.10
CA ALA A 39 -8.88 2.91 -8.13
C ALA A 39 -7.51 2.63 -7.48
N GLY A 40 -7.36 1.42 -6.92
CA GLY A 40 -6.07 0.83 -6.56
C GLY A 40 -5.29 0.40 -7.81
N ALA A 41 -5.26 1.25 -8.84
CA ALA A 41 -4.44 1.05 -10.02
C ALA A 41 -3.05 1.64 -9.70
N VAL A 42 -2.12 0.70 -9.50
CA VAL A 42 -0.67 0.86 -9.43
C VAL A 42 -0.19 2.14 -10.13
N ILE A 43 0.17 3.18 -9.35
CA ILE A 43 1.12 4.20 -9.78
C ILE A 43 2.49 3.52 -9.77
N GLY A 44 2.71 2.64 -10.75
CA GLY A 44 4.01 2.10 -11.08
C GLY A 44 4.53 2.95 -12.23
N SER A 45 5.45 3.87 -11.93
CA SER A 45 6.35 4.60 -12.85
C SER A 45 6.24 6.12 -13.00
N ALA A 46 5.26 6.84 -12.43
CA ALA A 46 5.15 8.29 -12.68
C ALA A 46 5.73 9.22 -11.61
N ILE A 47 5.98 8.76 -10.38
CA ILE A 47 6.58 9.58 -9.33
C ILE A 47 7.51 8.66 -8.55
N GLY A 48 8.82 8.83 -8.73
CA GLY A 48 9.83 7.99 -8.09
C GLY A 48 9.69 8.06 -6.58
N ASP A 49 9.31 6.94 -5.96
CA ASP A 49 9.56 6.51 -4.59
C ASP A 49 8.76 5.22 -4.37
N GLY A 50 9.42 4.05 -4.41
CA GLY A 50 8.72 2.75 -4.35
C GLY A 50 9.47 1.59 -5.00
N VAL A 51 10.71 1.31 -4.62
CA VAL A 51 11.49 0.13 -5.01
C VAL A 51 10.76 -1.16 -4.64
N ILE A 52 10.21 -1.26 -3.42
CA ILE A 52 9.41 -2.42 -3.01
C ILE A 52 8.20 -2.58 -3.92
N ALA A 53 7.44 -1.49 -4.12
CA ALA A 53 6.27 -1.48 -4.99
C ALA A 53 6.62 -1.78 -6.46
N THR A 54 7.80 -1.40 -6.94
CA THR A 54 8.23 -1.65 -8.32
C THR A 54 8.66 -3.11 -8.51
N VAL A 55 9.50 -3.61 -7.60
CA VAL A 55 10.03 -4.99 -7.68
C VAL A 55 8.91 -6.00 -7.47
N LEU A 56 7.99 -5.73 -6.54
CA LEU A 56 6.87 -6.64 -6.24
C LEU A 56 5.61 -6.32 -7.04
N GLY A 57 5.42 -5.10 -7.54
CA GLY A 57 4.20 -4.68 -8.24
C GLY A 57 3.91 -5.47 -9.51
N GLY A 58 4.95 -5.94 -10.21
CA GLY A 58 4.79 -6.85 -11.35
C GLY A 58 4.25 -8.24 -10.98
N VAL A 59 4.32 -8.61 -9.69
CA VAL A 59 3.95 -9.94 -9.17
C VAL A 59 2.66 -9.87 -8.35
N LEU A 60 2.58 -8.90 -7.45
CA LEU A 60 1.49 -8.76 -6.48
C LEU A 60 0.37 -7.83 -6.99
N GLY A 61 0.61 -7.09 -8.07
CA GLY A 61 -0.33 -6.11 -8.58
C GLY A 61 -0.75 -5.11 -7.50
N ALA A 62 -2.05 -4.82 -7.43
CA ALA A 62 -2.63 -3.90 -6.43
C ALA A 62 -2.39 -4.33 -4.97
N GLY A 63 -2.06 -5.61 -4.71
CA GLY A 63 -1.80 -6.13 -3.37
C GLY A 63 -0.47 -5.67 -2.76
N ALA A 64 0.49 -5.20 -3.57
CA ALA A 64 1.79 -4.72 -3.09
C ALA A 64 1.67 -3.55 -2.10
N GLY A 65 0.57 -2.78 -2.12
CA GLY A 65 0.34 -1.64 -1.26
C GLY A 65 0.21 -1.96 0.24
N TYR A 66 0.09 -3.24 0.62
CA TYR A 66 0.14 -3.67 2.02
C TYR A 66 1.56 -3.78 2.55
N MET A 67 2.56 -3.88 1.68
CA MET A 67 3.95 -4.07 2.08
C MET A 67 4.67 -2.72 2.14
N ILE A 68 5.38 -2.51 3.25
CA ILE A 68 6.09 -1.26 3.55
C ILE A 68 7.56 -1.49 3.89
N GLY A 69 7.95 -2.74 4.21
CA GLY A 69 9.34 -3.14 4.43
C GLY A 69 9.64 -4.50 3.83
N ALA A 70 10.89 -4.72 3.44
CA ALA A 70 11.33 -5.99 2.90
C ALA A 70 12.82 -6.23 3.16
N ASN A 71 13.18 -7.48 3.42
CA ASN A 71 14.56 -7.91 3.33
C ASN A 71 15.01 -8.00 1.86
N SER A 72 16.26 -7.61 1.57
CA SER A 72 16.80 -7.58 0.21
C SER A 72 16.79 -8.95 -0.48
N ASP A 73 17.07 -10.03 0.24
CA ASP A 73 17.08 -11.38 -0.34
C ASP A 73 15.67 -11.92 -0.56
N LYS A 74 14.73 -11.58 0.31
CA LYS A 74 13.31 -11.89 0.11
C LYS A 74 12.71 -11.13 -1.07
N LEU A 75 13.08 -9.85 -1.21
CA LEU A 75 12.57 -8.98 -2.27
C LEU A 75 12.91 -9.48 -3.69
N PHE A 76 14.15 -9.96 -3.89
CA PHE A 76 14.61 -10.49 -5.19
C PHE A 76 14.55 -12.01 -5.28
N GLY A 77 14.06 -12.67 -4.23
CA GLY A 77 14.01 -14.12 -4.13
C GLY A 77 12.68 -14.68 -4.59
N ASN A 78 12.05 -15.45 -3.71
CA ASN A 78 10.83 -16.17 -4.01
C ASN A 78 9.61 -15.22 -4.01
N LYS A 79 8.94 -15.15 -5.16
CA LYS A 79 7.77 -14.28 -5.40
C LYS A 79 6.53 -14.75 -4.63
N GLU A 80 6.41 -16.05 -4.40
CA GLU A 80 5.33 -16.65 -3.63
C GLU A 80 5.40 -16.24 -2.16
N ASP A 81 6.60 -16.02 -1.60
CA ASP A 81 6.76 -15.52 -0.22
C ASP A 81 6.14 -14.14 -0.07
N ALA A 82 6.43 -13.21 -0.98
CA ALA A 82 5.83 -11.88 -0.96
C ALA A 82 4.30 -11.93 -1.14
N SER A 83 3.80 -12.86 -1.98
CA SER A 83 2.35 -13.07 -2.15
C SER A 83 1.70 -13.65 -0.90
N LYS A 84 2.38 -14.56 -0.21
CA LYS A 84 1.92 -15.12 1.06
C LYS A 84 1.88 -14.06 2.15
N ALA A 85 2.90 -13.21 2.26
CA ALA A 85 2.94 -12.12 3.24
C ALA A 85 1.71 -11.20 3.09
N VAL A 86 1.44 -10.72 1.86
CA VAL A 86 0.25 -9.89 1.58
C VAL A 86 -1.06 -10.64 1.87
N LYS A 87 -1.20 -11.89 1.42
CA LYS A 87 -2.41 -12.68 1.68
C LYS A 87 -2.61 -12.94 3.17
N SER A 88 -1.52 -13.19 3.90
CA SER A 88 -1.54 -13.39 5.35
C SER A 88 -1.99 -12.11 6.04
N ALA A 89 -1.38 -10.96 5.73
CA ALA A 89 -1.78 -9.65 6.26
C ALA A 89 -3.26 -9.33 6.00
N GLN A 90 -3.81 -9.70 4.84
CA GLN A 90 -5.21 -9.45 4.48
C GLN A 90 -6.19 -10.39 5.17
N SER A 91 -5.85 -11.69 5.26
CA SER A 91 -6.76 -12.73 5.76
C SER A 91 -6.61 -12.99 7.26
N ASN A 92 -5.43 -12.73 7.81
CA ASN A 92 -5.07 -12.90 9.21
C ASN A 92 -4.15 -11.72 9.64
N PRO A 93 -4.73 -10.51 9.80
CA PRO A 93 -3.96 -9.32 10.17
C PRO A 93 -3.25 -9.49 11.51
N ALA A 94 -2.08 -8.86 11.64
CA ALA A 94 -1.30 -8.87 12.87
C ALA A 94 -2.06 -8.32 14.08
N THR A 95 -1.82 -8.90 15.24
CA THR A 95 -2.51 -8.58 16.49
C THR A 95 -1.57 -8.05 17.56
N VAL A 96 -2.14 -7.46 18.62
CA VAL A 96 -1.39 -7.01 19.80
C VAL A 96 -0.64 -8.18 20.46
N GLU A 97 -1.20 -9.38 20.41
CA GLU A 97 -0.57 -10.60 20.90
C GLU A 97 0.73 -10.92 20.16
N ASP A 98 0.82 -10.62 18.86
CA ASP A 98 2.02 -10.88 18.05
C ASP A 98 3.14 -9.89 18.38
N VAL A 99 2.78 -8.65 18.70
CA VAL A 99 3.72 -7.62 19.20
C VAL A 99 4.40 -8.07 20.49
N LYS A 100 3.71 -8.81 21.37
CA LYS A 100 4.28 -9.34 22.61
C LYS A 100 5.28 -10.48 22.37
N LYS A 101 5.12 -11.22 21.26
CA LYS A 101 5.96 -12.37 20.90
C LYS A 101 7.20 -11.98 20.11
N SER A 102 7.14 -10.87 19.38
CA SER A 102 8.24 -10.39 18.54
C SER A 102 9.02 -9.23 19.18
N LYS A 103 10.30 -9.10 18.81
CA LYS A 103 11.18 -7.97 19.15
C LYS A 103 11.47 -7.07 17.94
N THR A 104 10.92 -7.39 16.78
CA THR A 104 11.07 -6.67 15.52
C THR A 104 9.73 -6.13 15.04
N ALA A 105 9.72 -5.34 13.97
CA ALA A 105 8.49 -4.90 13.31
C ALA A 105 7.90 -5.96 12.38
N ASP A 106 8.72 -6.88 11.87
CA ASP A 106 8.29 -8.13 11.24
C ASP A 106 7.81 -9.08 12.36
N LEU A 107 6.50 -9.11 12.60
CA LEU A 107 5.88 -9.78 13.74
C LEU A 107 5.71 -11.27 13.50
N ASN A 108 5.56 -11.67 12.24
CA ASN A 108 5.37 -13.08 11.84
C ASN A 108 6.68 -13.73 11.33
N SER A 109 7.77 -12.96 11.19
CA SER A 109 9.09 -13.39 10.71
C SER A 109 9.09 -13.95 9.28
N ASP A 110 8.25 -13.43 8.40
CA ASP A 110 8.18 -13.83 7.00
C ASP A 110 9.19 -13.10 6.09
N GLY A 111 9.90 -12.11 6.64
CA GLY A 111 10.92 -11.32 5.96
C GLY A 111 10.40 -10.09 5.23
N PHE A 112 9.15 -9.73 5.49
CA PHE A 112 8.51 -8.49 5.07
C PHE A 112 7.95 -7.75 6.28
N VAL A 113 7.66 -6.47 6.11
CA VAL A 113 6.83 -5.72 7.05
C VAL A 113 5.61 -5.18 6.32
N THR A 114 4.44 -5.43 6.86
CA THR A 114 3.16 -4.97 6.32
C THR A 114 2.53 -3.86 7.16
N THR A 115 1.57 -3.15 6.58
CA THR A 115 0.88 -2.02 7.25
C THR A 115 0.18 -2.45 8.53
N ASP A 116 -0.44 -3.63 8.55
CA ASP A 116 -1.15 -4.17 9.72
C ASP A 116 -0.22 -4.49 10.90
N GLU A 117 1.04 -4.86 10.66
CA GLU A 117 2.02 -5.06 11.72
C GLU A 117 2.39 -3.73 12.41
N LEU A 118 2.54 -2.67 11.62
CA LEU A 118 2.79 -1.33 12.15
C LEU A 118 1.61 -0.82 12.98
N LEU A 119 0.38 -1.07 12.49
CA LEU A 119 -0.85 -0.76 13.22
C LEU A 119 -1.01 -1.62 14.49
N ALA A 120 -0.58 -2.88 14.47
CA ALA A 120 -0.60 -3.74 15.64
C ALA A 120 0.35 -3.21 16.73
N MET A 121 1.53 -2.74 16.34
CA MET A 121 2.49 -2.11 17.26
C MET A 121 1.92 -0.87 17.94
N ASP A 122 1.26 0.01 17.18
CA ASP A 122 0.58 1.19 17.71
C ASP A 122 -0.57 0.81 18.66
N LYS A 123 -1.44 -0.12 18.24
CA LYS A 123 -2.54 -0.65 19.08
C LYS A 123 -2.06 -1.32 20.36
N ALA A 124 -0.85 -1.88 20.35
CA ALA A 124 -0.20 -2.44 21.54
C ALA A 124 0.35 -1.38 22.49
N GLY A 125 0.24 -0.09 22.15
CA GLY A 125 0.67 1.04 22.96
C GLY A 125 2.18 1.30 22.91
N LEU A 126 2.87 0.83 21.86
CA LEU A 126 4.28 1.17 21.68
C LEU A 126 4.40 2.65 21.33
N ASN A 127 5.29 3.36 22.01
CA ASN A 127 5.63 4.72 21.63
C ASN A 127 6.58 4.75 20.42
N ASP A 128 6.75 5.92 19.81
CA ASP A 128 7.61 6.15 18.65
C ASP A 128 9.00 5.51 18.80
N LYS A 129 9.67 5.69 19.94
CA LYS A 129 11.02 5.15 20.16
C LYS A 129 11.02 3.63 20.12
N GLN A 130 10.01 3.00 20.72
CA GLN A 130 9.88 1.54 20.69
C GLN A 130 9.55 1.03 19.29
N MET A 131 8.70 1.75 18.54
CA MET A 131 8.38 1.38 17.17
C MET A 131 9.60 1.48 16.25
N ILE A 132 10.32 2.61 16.32
CA ILE A 132 11.55 2.86 15.57
C ILE A 132 12.60 1.80 15.89
N ALA A 133 12.85 1.51 17.17
CA ALA A 133 13.82 0.48 17.56
C ALA A 133 13.48 -0.90 17.00
N ARG A 134 12.19 -1.24 16.92
CA ARG A 134 11.73 -2.52 16.33
C ARG A 134 11.86 -2.54 14.81
N LEU A 135 11.60 -1.41 14.14
CA LEU A 135 11.80 -1.23 12.71
C LEU A 135 13.29 -1.38 12.36
N GLU A 136 14.18 -0.72 13.10
CA GLU A 136 15.64 -0.88 12.97
C GLU A 136 16.06 -2.34 13.12
N ALA A 137 15.58 -3.00 14.18
CA ALA A 137 15.92 -4.39 14.49
C ALA A 137 15.53 -5.42 13.41
N THR A 138 14.69 -5.05 12.44
CA THR A 138 14.36 -5.93 11.30
C THR A 138 15.55 -6.14 10.36
N ASN A 139 16.52 -5.21 10.32
CA ASN A 139 17.50 -5.11 9.23
C ASN A 139 16.85 -5.11 7.83
N GLN A 140 15.63 -4.59 7.73
CA GLN A 140 14.92 -4.38 6.46
C GLN A 140 14.94 -2.90 6.11
N PHE A 141 14.92 -2.60 4.81
CA PHE A 141 14.65 -1.25 4.36
C PHE A 141 13.14 -1.07 4.22
N PHE A 142 12.69 0.17 4.42
CA PHE A 142 11.28 0.52 4.30
C PHE A 142 11.09 1.46 3.14
N ASP A 143 9.98 1.34 2.44
CA ASP A 143 9.67 2.21 1.31
C ASP A 143 8.17 2.46 1.22
N LEU A 144 7.76 3.64 1.68
CA LEU A 144 6.36 4.05 1.73
C LEU A 144 6.05 4.96 0.55
N THR A 145 5.00 4.63 -0.18
CA THR A 145 4.35 5.56 -1.10
C THR A 145 3.66 6.69 -0.31
N ALA A 146 3.43 7.84 -0.95
CA ALA A 146 2.69 8.93 -0.33
C ALA A 146 1.29 8.51 0.17
N ALA A 147 0.62 7.62 -0.57
CA ALA A 147 -0.68 7.09 -0.18
C ALA A 147 -0.59 6.20 1.08
N GLN A 148 0.44 5.36 1.21
CA GLN A 148 0.66 4.55 2.41
C GLN A 148 1.00 5.42 3.61
N GLU A 149 1.84 6.44 3.44
CA GLU A 149 2.18 7.36 4.52
C GLU A 149 0.94 8.08 5.05
N GLU A 150 0.09 8.60 4.17
CA GLU A 150 -1.15 9.27 4.56
C GLU A 150 -2.16 8.31 5.19
N ASN A 151 -2.26 7.09 4.67
CA ASN A 151 -3.13 6.05 5.22
C ASN A 151 -2.69 5.59 6.61
N LEU A 152 -1.39 5.46 6.87
CA LEU A 152 -0.87 5.12 8.19
C LEU A 152 -1.01 6.29 9.17
N ALA A 153 -0.73 7.52 8.71
CA ALA A 153 -0.90 8.71 9.55
C ALA A 153 -2.36 8.93 9.98
N SER A 154 -3.32 8.76 9.05
CA SER A 154 -4.75 8.87 9.35
C SER A 154 -5.27 7.75 10.27
N GLN A 155 -4.54 6.64 10.38
CA GLN A 155 -4.83 5.55 11.32
C GLN A 155 -4.11 5.68 12.67
N GLY A 156 -3.40 6.79 12.90
CA GLY A 156 -2.80 7.11 14.20
C GLY A 156 -1.28 6.94 14.27
N ILE A 157 -0.63 6.40 13.23
CA ILE A 157 0.82 6.26 13.22
C ILE A 157 1.48 7.64 13.23
N SER A 158 2.37 7.87 14.20
CA SER A 158 3.09 9.14 14.34
C SER A 158 3.88 9.49 13.08
N ARG A 159 3.77 10.74 12.62
CA ARG A 159 4.56 11.29 11.51
C ARG A 159 6.07 11.16 11.76
N ASN A 160 6.49 11.14 13.02
CA ASN A 160 7.89 10.92 13.36
C ASN A 160 8.34 9.49 13.00
N VAL A 161 7.54 8.46 13.33
CA VAL A 161 7.83 7.07 12.93
C VAL A 161 7.90 6.95 11.40
N LEU A 162 6.93 7.51 10.68
CA LEU A 162 6.88 7.48 9.22
C LEU A 162 8.08 8.19 8.57
N LYS A 163 8.52 9.30 9.15
CA LYS A 163 9.72 10.01 8.72
C LYS A 163 10.98 9.18 8.91
N GLU A 164 11.16 8.58 10.09
CA GLU A 164 12.32 7.76 10.42
C GLU A 164 12.40 6.50 9.53
N MET A 165 11.27 5.90 9.16
CA MET A 165 11.25 4.77 8.21
C MET A 165 11.95 5.07 6.88
N ARG A 166 12.00 6.33 6.43
CA ARG A 166 12.69 6.72 5.19
C ARG A 166 14.21 6.58 5.30
N THR A 167 14.75 6.62 6.51
CA THR A 167 16.20 6.66 6.78
C THR A 167 16.72 5.44 7.54
N ILE A 168 15.84 4.68 8.22
CA ILE A 168 16.18 3.40 8.86
C ILE A 168 16.79 2.45 7.83
N ASN A 169 17.89 1.79 8.24
CA ASN A 169 18.58 0.78 7.44
C ASN A 169 18.89 1.27 6.02
N SER A 170 19.28 2.53 5.86
CA SER A 170 19.55 3.14 4.55
C SER A 170 20.64 2.41 3.74
N ASP A 171 21.56 1.70 4.39
CA ASP A 171 22.54 0.85 3.72
C ASP A 171 21.89 -0.32 2.99
N GLU A 172 20.87 -0.96 3.58
CA GLU A 172 20.07 -2.01 2.93
C GLU A 172 19.31 -1.45 1.71
N ARG A 173 18.74 -0.24 1.85
CA ARG A 173 18.10 0.45 0.73
C ARG A 173 19.09 0.67 -0.42
N GLN A 174 20.30 1.13 -0.13
CA GLN A 174 21.36 1.35 -1.13
C GLN A 174 21.78 0.04 -1.81
N SER A 175 21.95 -1.03 -1.04
CA SER A 175 22.25 -2.37 -1.55
C SER A 175 21.18 -2.83 -2.55
N VAL A 176 19.90 -2.71 -2.19
CA VAL A 176 18.76 -3.07 -3.05
C VAL A 176 18.72 -2.22 -4.32
N LEU A 177 18.87 -0.89 -4.19
CA LEU A 177 18.90 0.02 -5.34
C LEU A 177 20.05 -0.31 -6.30
N SER A 178 21.21 -0.70 -5.78
CA SER A 178 22.35 -1.09 -6.61
C SER A 178 22.11 -2.40 -7.36
N ARG A 179 21.40 -3.36 -6.75
CA ARG A 179 21.00 -4.63 -7.37
C ARG A 179 19.94 -4.42 -8.45
N ALA A 180 18.93 -3.58 -8.17
CA ALA A 180 17.82 -3.31 -9.10
C ALA A 180 18.25 -2.58 -10.40
N ARG A 181 19.40 -1.92 -10.40
CA ARG A 181 19.95 -1.20 -11.57
C ARG A 181 20.81 -2.07 -12.50
N LYS A 182 21.15 -3.28 -12.09
CA LYS A 182 21.94 -4.24 -12.90
C LYS A 182 21.02 -5.03 -13.82
#